data_AF-A0A2S2NSV3-F1
#
_entry.id   AF-A0A2S2NSV3-F1
#
_cell.length_a   1.000
_cell.length_b   1.000
_cell.length_c   1.000
_cell.angle_alpha   90.00
_cell.angle_beta   90.00
_cell.angle_gamma   90.00
#
_symmetry.space_group_name_H-M   'P 1'
#
loop_
_entity.id
_entity.type
_entity.pdbx_description
1 polymer ?
#
loop_
_entity_poly.entity_id
_entity_poly.type
_entity_poly.pdbx_seq_one_letter_code
_entity_poly.pdbx_strand_id
1 'polypeptide(L)'
;MDLRLAMVIIPSNIVFISSKYFKFNAWRFFILLTSVPSLISFVLIYQYPETPRFLMFRGYLIQSRDVLEQIYLVNNKFTTIPYPVQIFTQTHSAIGFDAGFIGGIPFMKNVKRRLIVLKNGHITLFSNYLRNIIVACTIEFCLMAS
;
A
#
# COMPACT_ATOMS: atom_id res chain seq x y z
N MET A 1 0.57 -14.60 9.50
CA MET A 1 0.82 -15.96 8.96
C MET A 1 2.29 -16.35 9.08
N ASP A 2 3.18 -15.37 9.32
CA ASP A 2 4.62 -15.49 9.14
C ASP A 2 5.33 -16.31 10.23
N LEU A 3 4.85 -16.28 11.47
CA LEU A 3 5.48 -17.02 12.57
C LEU A 3 5.39 -18.55 12.40
N ARG A 4 4.27 -19.05 11.87
CA ARG A 4 4.05 -20.50 11.67
C ARG A 4 4.91 -21.05 10.52
N LEU A 5 5.09 -20.26 9.47
CA LEU A 5 5.98 -20.59 8.35
C LEU A 5 7.45 -20.59 8.80
N ALA A 6 7.85 -19.62 9.63
CA ALA A 6 9.20 -19.53 10.17
C ALA A 6 9.56 -20.78 11.01
N MET A 7 8.67 -21.24 11.89
CA MET A 7 8.90 -22.41 12.74
C MET A 7 9.09 -23.72 11.96
N VAL A 8 8.53 -23.84 10.75
CA VAL A 8 8.67 -25.04 9.91
C VAL A 8 9.92 -24.95 9.03
N ILE A 9 10.24 -23.76 8.53
CA ILE A 9 11.32 -23.56 7.56
C ILE A 9 12.70 -23.45 8.21
N ILE A 10 12.81 -22.80 9.39
CA ILE A 10 14.07 -22.57 10.09
C ILE A 10 14.77 -23.86 10.59
N PRO A 11 14.09 -24.86 11.19
CA PRO A 11 14.75 -26.09 11.65
C PRO A 11 15.07 -27.06 10.50
N SER A 12 14.58 -26.79 9.29
CA SER A 12 14.80 -27.65 8.14
C SER A 12 16.15 -27.30 7.50
N ASN A 13 17.16 -28.16 7.68
CA ASN A 13 18.52 -28.06 7.09
C ASN A 13 18.51 -28.28 5.55
N ILE A 14 17.57 -27.65 4.83
CA ILE A 14 17.39 -27.85 3.39
C ILE A 14 18.30 -26.87 2.66
N VAL A 15 19.49 -27.33 2.29
CA VAL A 15 20.34 -26.64 1.32
C VAL A 15 19.84 -27.02 -0.07
N PHE A 16 18.93 -26.21 -0.63
CA PHE A 16 18.33 -26.51 -1.93
C PHE A 16 19.34 -26.47 -3.08
N ILE A 17 20.32 -25.56 -3.02
CA ILE A 17 21.37 -25.39 -4.04
C ILE A 17 22.70 -25.15 -3.32
N SER A 18 23.64 -26.08 -3.53
CA SER A 18 25.03 -25.93 -3.09
C SER A 18 25.92 -25.81 -4.32
N SER A 19 26.30 -24.58 -4.65
CA SER A 19 27.41 -24.31 -5.57
C SER A 19 28.64 -23.92 -4.76
N LYS A 20 29.84 -24.12 -5.31
CA LYS A 20 31.12 -23.79 -4.65
C LYS A 20 31.22 -22.33 -4.16
N TYR A 21 30.38 -21.44 -4.69
CA TYR A 21 30.35 -20.01 -4.41
C TYR A 21 29.05 -19.49 -3.78
N PHE A 22 27.97 -20.28 -3.71
CA PHE A 22 26.68 -19.81 -3.21
C PHE A 22 25.89 -20.94 -2.53
N LYS A 23 25.58 -20.74 -1.25
CA LYS A 23 24.73 -21.65 -0.45
C LYS A 23 23.37 -20.98 -0.24
N PHE A 24 22.32 -21.53 -0.82
CA PHE A 24 20.98 -21.04 -0.59
C PHE A 24 20.42 -21.60 0.71
N ASN A 25 20.41 -20.78 1.76
CA ASN A 25 19.96 -21.17 3.10
C ASN A 25 18.43 -21.01 3.27
N ALA A 26 17.82 -21.85 4.11
CA ALA A 26 16.38 -21.90 4.36
C ALA A 26 15.76 -20.53 4.75
N TRP A 27 16.52 -19.67 5.45
CA TRP A 27 16.05 -18.34 5.85
C TRP A 27 15.91 -17.36 4.67
N ARG A 28 16.74 -17.46 3.62
CA ARG A 28 16.60 -16.62 2.41
C ARG A 28 15.36 -17.04 1.61
N PHE A 29 15.07 -18.34 1.60
CA PHE A 29 13.83 -18.86 1.02
C PHE A 29 12.59 -18.38 1.78
N PHE A 30 12.64 -18.32 3.12
CA PHE A 30 11.57 -17.74 3.93
C PHE A 30 11.28 -16.28 3.57
N ILE A 31 12.32 -15.45 3.42
CA ILE A 31 12.16 -14.04 3.02
C ILE A 31 11.48 -13.94 1.65
N LEU A 32 11.90 -14.73 0.67
CA LEU A 32 11.26 -14.76 -0.65
C LEU A 32 9.80 -15.20 -0.58
N LEU A 33 9.49 -16.23 0.22
CA LEU A 33 8.13 -16.72 0.35
C LEU A 33 7.20 -15.68 0.98
N THR A 34 7.69 -14.92 1.97
CA THR A 34 6.92 -13.86 2.63
C THR A 34 6.80 -12.58 1.79
N SER A 35 7.72 -12.33 0.87
CA SER A 35 7.62 -11.17 -0.04
C SER A 35 6.67 -11.39 -1.22
N VAL A 36 6.34 -12.63 -1.55
CA VAL A 36 5.40 -12.95 -2.63
C VAL A 36 3.98 -12.41 -2.32
N PRO A 37 3.36 -12.66 -1.15
CA PRO A 37 2.06 -12.08 -0.82
C PRO A 37 2.05 -10.55 -0.80
N SER A 38 3.14 -9.91 -0.36
CA SER A 38 3.22 -8.45 -0.34
C SER A 38 3.34 -7.87 -1.76
N LEU A 39 4.09 -8.53 -2.64
CA LEU A 39 4.17 -8.15 -4.06
C LEU A 39 2.85 -8.35 -4.78
N ILE A 40 2.15 -9.46 -4.52
CA ILE A 40 0.79 -9.70 -5.03
C ILE A 40 -0.16 -8.60 -4.54
N SER A 41 -0.11 -8.25 -3.26
CA SER A 41 -0.94 -7.18 -2.68
C SER A 41 -0.66 -5.84 -3.36
N PHE A 42 0.61 -5.54 -3.65
CA PHE A 42 1.01 -4.33 -4.37
C PHE A 42 0.46 -4.30 -5.79
N VAL A 43 0.45 -5.42 -6.51
CA VAL A 43 -0.16 -5.47 -7.86
C VAL A 43 -1.68 -5.33 -7.77
N LEU A 44 -2.32 -6.03 -6.82
CA LEU A 44 -3.77 -5.98 -6.64
C LEU A 44 -4.28 -4.58 -6.26
N ILE A 45 -3.49 -3.77 -5.55
CA ILE A 45 -3.91 -2.42 -5.14
C ILE A 45 -4.29 -1.53 -6.33
N TYR A 46 -3.69 -1.75 -7.50
CA TYR A 46 -4.02 -0.99 -8.72
C TYR A 46 -5.38 -1.37 -9.31
N GLN A 47 -5.90 -2.56 -8.98
CA GLN A 47 -7.21 -3.03 -9.43
C GLN A 47 -8.33 -2.57 -8.49
N TYR A 48 -8.02 -2.23 -7.24
CA TYR A 48 -9.03 -1.76 -6.29
C TYR A 48 -9.51 -0.36 -6.65
N PRO A 49 -10.84 -0.11 -6.64
CA PRO A 49 -11.34 1.24 -6.77
C PRO A 49 -10.88 2.10 -5.59
N GLU A 50 -10.69 3.39 -5.84
CA GLU A 50 -10.40 4.36 -4.80
C GLU A 50 -11.49 4.35 -3.71
N THR A 51 -11.10 4.65 -2.48
CA THR A 51 -12.06 4.57 -1.36
C THR A 51 -13.23 5.55 -1.58
N PRO A 52 -14.48 5.15 -1.30
CA PRO A 52 -15.66 6.00 -1.55
C PRO A 52 -15.57 7.31 -0.77
N ARG A 53 -15.03 7.26 0.45
CA ARG A 53 -14.75 8.45 1.26
C ARG A 53 -13.82 9.43 0.53
N PHE A 54 -12.73 8.94 -0.08
CA PHE A 54 -11.82 9.79 -0.83
C PHE A 54 -12.51 10.45 -2.04
N LEU A 55 -13.31 9.68 -2.79
CA LEU A 55 -14.06 10.19 -3.95
C LEU A 55 -15.07 11.28 -3.54
N MET A 56 -15.77 11.11 -2.41
CA MET A 56 -16.66 12.15 -1.85
C MET A 56 -15.91 13.43 -1.46
N PHE A 57 -14.74 13.30 -0.84
CA PHE A 57 -13.89 14.44 -0.49
C PHE A 57 -13.34 15.17 -1.71
N ARG A 58 -13.32 14.50 -2.88
CA ARG A 58 -12.78 15.00 -4.15
C ARG A 58 -13.83 15.61 -5.08
N GLY A 59 -15.10 15.64 -4.66
CA GLY A 59 -16.21 16.12 -5.47
C GLY A 59 -16.74 15.10 -6.47
N TYR A 60 -16.14 13.91 -6.55
CA TYR A 60 -16.57 12.83 -7.43
C TYR A 60 -17.72 12.03 -6.80
N LEU A 61 -18.84 12.70 -6.55
CA LEU A 61 -20.01 12.13 -5.86
C LEU A 61 -20.64 10.96 -6.62
N ILE A 62 -20.68 11.05 -7.96
CA ILE A 62 -21.23 9.99 -8.82
C ILE A 62 -20.35 8.74 -8.74
N GLN A 63 -19.03 8.89 -8.95
CA GLN A 63 -18.09 7.77 -8.84
C GLN A 63 -18.09 7.15 -7.44
N SER A 64 -18.20 7.97 -6.39
CA SER A 64 -18.32 7.45 -5.03
C SER A 64 -19.58 6.60 -4.85
N ARG A 65 -20.67 6.95 -5.53
CA ARG A 65 -21.92 6.19 -5.47
C ARG A 65 -21.78 4.85 -6.13
N ASP A 66 -21.19 4.83 -7.32
CA ASP A 66 -20.99 3.59 -8.06
C ASP A 66 -20.15 2.61 -7.23
N VAL A 67 -19.09 3.09 -6.57
CA VAL A 67 -18.28 2.27 -5.66
C VAL A 67 -19.09 1.75 -4.46
N LEU A 68 -19.91 2.58 -3.82
CA LEU A 68 -20.76 2.17 -2.69
C LEU A 68 -21.85 1.18 -3.09
N GLU A 69 -22.44 1.36 -4.28
CA GLU A 69 -23.42 0.44 -4.85
C GLU A 69 -22.78 -0.93 -5.13
N GLN A 70 -21.58 -0.96 -5.73
CA GLN A 70 -20.84 -2.21 -5.92
C GLN A 70 -20.56 -2.91 -4.58
N ILE A 71 -20.10 -2.16 -3.57
CA ILE A 71 -19.87 -2.70 -2.22
C ILE A 71 -21.18 -3.25 -1.63
N TYR A 72 -22.29 -2.52 -1.80
CA TYR A 72 -23.61 -2.94 -1.32
C TYR A 72 -24.07 -4.23 -2.00
N LEU A 73 -23.94 -4.35 -3.32
CA LEU A 73 -24.29 -5.55 -4.07
C LEU A 73 -23.47 -6.75 -3.60
N VAL A 74 -22.15 -6.61 -3.48
CA VAL A 74 -21.26 -7.68 -3.02
C VAL A 74 -21.62 -8.11 -1.59
N ASN A 75 -21.84 -7.17 -0.67
CA ASN A 75 -22.17 -7.46 0.72
C ASN A 75 -23.56 -8.12 0.88
N ASN A 76 -24.51 -7.80 0.00
CA ASN A 76 -25.87 -8.32 0.04
C ASN A 76 -26.09 -9.48 -0.95
N LYS A 77 -25.02 -10.21 -1.31
CA LYS A 77 -25.09 -11.41 -2.18
C LYS A 77 -25.78 -11.14 -3.52
N PHE A 78 -25.48 -9.99 -4.14
CA PHE A 78 -26.05 -9.56 -5.42
C PHE A 78 -27.58 -9.48 -5.41
N THR A 79 -28.13 -8.86 -4.36
CA THR A 79 -29.56 -8.57 -4.26
C THR A 79 -30.05 -7.71 -5.42
N THR A 80 -31.32 -7.86 -5.80
CA THR A 80 -32.00 -7.01 -6.78
C THR A 80 -32.46 -5.68 -6.19
N ILE A 81 -32.33 -5.51 -4.86
CA ILE A 81 -32.72 -4.28 -4.16
C ILE A 81 -31.70 -3.20 -4.53
N PRO A 82 -32.14 -2.05 -5.09
CA PRO A 82 -31.23 -0.98 -5.45
C PRO A 82 -30.63 -0.33 -4.18
N TYR A 83 -29.43 0.23 -4.33
CA TYR A 83 -28.79 0.95 -3.25
C TYR A 83 -29.67 2.13 -2.77
N PRO A 84 -29.99 2.23 -1.46
CA PRO A 84 -31.03 3.16 -0.98
C PRO A 84 -30.61 4.64 -1.00
N VAL A 85 -29.31 4.95 -1.03
CA VAL A 85 -28.82 6.33 -0.97
C VAL A 85 -28.51 6.85 -2.38
N GLN A 86 -29.37 7.71 -2.90
CA GLN A 86 -29.28 8.19 -4.28
C GLN A 86 -28.48 9.50 -4.44
N ILE A 87 -28.49 10.33 -3.40
CA ILE A 87 -27.91 11.68 -3.42
C ILE A 87 -26.85 11.78 -2.33
N PHE A 88 -25.65 12.23 -2.71
CA PHE A 88 -24.61 12.61 -1.77
C PHE A 88 -24.42 14.11 -1.78
N THR A 89 -24.09 14.65 -0.60
CA THR A 89 -23.72 16.05 -0.43
C THR A 89 -22.32 16.12 0.15
N GLN A 90 -21.54 17.10 -0.29
CA GLN A 90 -20.23 17.35 0.30
C GLN A 90 -20.38 18.05 1.64
N THR A 91 -19.57 17.63 2.61
CA THR A 91 -19.43 18.35 3.88
C THR A 91 -18.68 19.65 3.67
N HIS A 92 -18.97 20.67 4.48
CA HIS A 92 -18.34 21.99 4.36
C HIS A 92 -16.79 21.93 4.41
N SER A 93 -16.24 20.98 5.16
CA SER A 93 -14.80 20.70 5.22
C SER A 93 -14.21 20.13 3.92
N ALA A 94 -15.00 19.38 3.15
CA ALA A 94 -14.60 18.83 1.85
C ALA A 94 -14.57 19.90 0.75
N ILE A 95 -15.49 20.86 0.81
CA ILE A 95 -15.55 21.98 -0.15
C ILE A 95 -14.25 22.79 -0.12
N GLY A 96 -13.70 23.06 1.07
CA GLY A 96 -12.40 23.73 1.21
C GLY A 96 -11.21 22.90 0.71
N PHE A 97 -11.30 21.57 0.83
CA PHE A 97 -10.29 20.65 0.30
C PHE A 97 -10.28 20.63 -1.24
N ASP A 98 -11.46 20.63 -1.86
CA ASP A 98 -11.61 20.68 -3.32
C ASP A 98 -11.29 22.06 -3.90
N ALA A 99 -11.63 23.16 -3.21
CA ALA A 99 -11.29 24.51 -3.64
C ALA A 99 -9.77 24.70 -3.85
N GLY A 100 -8.93 24.01 -3.06
CA GLY A 100 -7.48 23.99 -3.26
C GLY A 100 -7.01 23.25 -4.53
N PHE A 101 -7.89 22.49 -5.19
CA PHE A 101 -7.66 21.72 -6.41
C PHE A 101 -8.37 22.33 -7.65
N ILE A 102 -9.51 23.01 -7.48
CA ILE A 102 -10.36 23.57 -8.55
C ILE A 102 -9.59 24.49 -9.54
N GLY A 103 -8.40 24.96 -9.19
CA GLY A 103 -7.45 25.56 -10.14
C GLY A 103 -6.56 24.55 -10.88
N GLY A 104 -7.14 23.63 -11.67
CA GLY A 104 -6.46 22.92 -12.77
C GLY A 104 -4.98 22.54 -12.58
N ILE A 105 -4.59 22.03 -11.41
CA ILE A 105 -3.19 21.70 -11.15
C ILE A 105 -2.90 20.32 -11.75
N PRO A 106 -1.94 20.18 -12.69
CA PRO A 106 -1.62 18.89 -13.30
C PRO A 106 -1.37 17.83 -12.22
N PHE A 107 -1.81 16.59 -12.46
CA PHE A 107 -1.63 15.46 -11.53
C PHE A 107 -0.19 15.39 -10.99
N MET A 108 0.81 15.57 -11.87
CA MET A 108 2.22 15.62 -11.49
C MET A 108 2.61 16.79 -10.59
N LYS A 109 1.98 17.95 -10.71
CA LYS A 109 2.20 19.09 -9.82
C LYS A 109 1.61 18.82 -8.43
N ASN A 110 0.48 18.11 -8.36
CA ASN A 110 -0.10 17.66 -7.09
C ASN A 110 0.69 16.51 -6.45
N VAL A 111 1.15 15.54 -7.23
CA VAL A 111 2.04 14.47 -6.75
C VAL A 111 3.35 15.08 -6.24
N LYS A 112 3.98 15.98 -6.99
CA LYS A 112 5.17 16.71 -6.52
C LYS A 112 4.91 17.47 -5.23
N ARG A 113 3.78 18.20 -5.13
CA ARG A 113 3.44 18.97 -3.92
C ARG A 113 3.24 18.04 -2.73
N ARG A 114 2.53 16.91 -2.90
CA ARG A 114 2.36 15.89 -1.87
C ARG A 114 3.69 15.24 -1.48
N LEU A 115 4.53 14.88 -2.45
CA LEU A 115 5.87 14.36 -2.19
C LEU A 115 6.74 15.36 -1.45
N ILE A 116 6.64 16.65 -1.75
CA ILE A 116 7.38 17.70 -1.03
C ILE A 116 6.85 17.83 0.40
N VAL A 117 5.55 17.84 0.62
CA VAL A 117 4.96 17.89 1.98
C VAL A 117 5.35 16.65 2.78
N LEU A 118 5.27 15.48 2.15
CA LEU A 118 5.61 14.20 2.77
C LEU A 118 7.12 14.11 3.04
N LYS A 119 7.96 14.53 2.09
CA LYS A 119 9.40 14.70 2.27
C LYS A 119 9.70 15.67 3.42
N ASN A 120 9.03 16.82 3.50
CA ASN A 120 9.30 17.81 4.53
C ASN A 120 8.85 17.34 5.92
N GLY A 121 7.70 16.64 6.02
CA GLY A 121 7.21 16.06 7.27
C GLY A 121 8.02 14.84 7.72
N HIS A 122 8.50 14.01 6.78
CA HIS A 122 9.34 12.86 7.10
C HIS A 122 10.81 13.24 7.29
N ILE A 123 11.33 14.28 6.63
CA ILE A 123 12.72 14.73 6.84
C ILE A 123 12.92 15.15 8.29
N THR A 124 11.97 15.82 8.92
CA THR A 124 12.10 16.18 10.34
C THR A 124 12.09 14.95 11.25
N LEU A 125 11.23 13.98 10.95
CA LEU A 125 11.11 12.72 11.71
C LEU A 125 12.33 11.80 11.54
N PHE A 126 12.87 11.72 10.33
CA PHE A 126 13.91 10.75 9.97
C PHE A 126 15.32 11.37 9.92
N SER A 127 15.48 12.70 9.89
CA SER A 127 16.76 13.42 9.85
C SER A 127 17.82 12.81 10.77
N ASN A 128 17.45 12.57 12.02
CA ASN A 128 18.39 12.13 13.06
C ASN A 128 18.68 10.62 13.00
N TYR A 129 17.82 9.84 12.34
CA TYR A 129 17.90 8.38 12.28
C TYR A 129 18.28 7.85 10.89
N LEU A 130 18.35 8.69 9.86
CA LEU A 130 18.65 8.28 8.48
C LEU A 130 20.00 7.57 8.39
N ARG A 131 21.03 8.05 9.11
CA ARG A 131 22.34 7.38 9.15
C ARG A 131 22.22 5.96 9.72
N ASN A 132 21.45 5.79 10.79
CA ASN A 132 21.25 4.50 11.44
C ASN A 132 20.43 3.56 10.56
N ILE A 133 19.42 4.07 9.85
CA ILE A 133 18.60 3.30 8.91
C ILE A 133 19.46 2.84 7.73
N ILE A 134 20.27 3.71 7.13
CA ILE A 134 21.15 3.34 6.02
C ILE A 134 22.14 2.27 6.46
N VAL A 135 22.78 2.45 7.63
CA VAL A 135 23.72 1.46 8.18
C VAL A 135 23.01 0.14 8.48
N ALA A 136 21.81 0.16 9.06
CA ALA A 136 21.03 -1.05 9.30
C ALA A 136 20.68 -1.76 7.99
N CYS A 137 20.17 -1.03 6.99
CA CYS A 137 19.82 -1.59 5.69
C CYS A 137 21.03 -2.16 4.93
N THR A 138 22.20 -1.50 5.00
CA THR A 138 23.42 -2.01 4.35
C THR A 138 23.97 -3.22 5.09
N ILE A 139 23.91 -3.25 6.43
CA ILE A 139 24.28 -4.42 7.22
C ILE A 139 23.35 -5.59 6.91
N GLU A 140 22.03 -5.37 6.89
CA GLU A 140 21.05 -6.40 6.53
C GLU A 140 21.25 -6.90 5.10
N PHE A 141 21.52 -6.01 4.15
CA PHE A 141 21.79 -6.39 2.76
C PHE A 141 23.09 -7.19 2.61
N CYS A 142 24.17 -6.79 3.29
CA CYS A 142 25.43 -7.52 3.30
C CYS A 142 25.29 -8.89 3.99
N LEU A 143 24.52 -8.98 5.08
CA LEU A 143 24.16 -10.23 5.74
C LEU A 143 23.29 -11.12 4.84
N MET A 144 22.46 -10.53 3.98
CA MET A 144 21.70 -11.24 2.95
C MET A 144 22.51 -11.65 1.74
N ALA A 145 23.65 -11.00 1.46
CA ALA A 145 24.54 -11.34 0.35
C ALA A 145 25.58 -12.41 0.73
N SER A 146 26.16 -12.33 1.95
CA SER A 146 27.13 -13.30 2.51
C SER A 146 26.49 -14.64 2.89
#